data_AF-A0A061F2H8-F1
#
_entry.id   AF-A0A061F2H8-F1
#
_cell.length_a   1.000
_cell.length_b   1.000
_cell.length_c   1.000
_cell.angle_alpha   90.00
_cell.angle_beta   90.00
_cell.angle_gamma   90.00
#
_symmetry.space_group_name_H-M   'P 1'
#
loop_
_entity.id
_entity.type
_entity.pdbx_description
1 polymer ?
#
loop_
_entity_poly.entity_id
_entity_poly.type
_entity_poly.pdbx_seq_one_letter_code
_entity_poly.pdbx_strand_id
1 'polypeptide(L)' 'MNMPLELCEARDSKGLYKLARAGKIKGFTGIDDPYEPPLNCEIEIQQKDGDCPTPGAMAGEVVSYLEEKGYLRDH' A
#
# COMPACT_ATOMS: atom_id res chain seq x y z
N MET A 1 -1.12 2.23 -2.87
CA MET A 1 -1.70 1.51 -1.71
C MET A 1 -2.07 2.56 -0.67
N ASN A 2 -3.35 2.70 -0.37
CA ASN A 2 -3.85 3.56 0.69
C ASN A 2 -4.35 2.65 1.82
N MET A 3 -3.50 2.46 2.83
CA MET A 3 -3.78 1.62 3.98
C MET A 3 -3.47 2.39 5.26
N PRO A 4 -4.28 2.28 6.32
CA PRO A 4 -4.00 2.91 7.59
C PRO A 4 -2.66 2.45 8.16
N LEU A 5 -1.93 3.38 8.79
CA LEU A 5 -0.64 3.12 9.41
C LEU A 5 -0.74 2.00 10.46
N GLU A 6 -1.83 1.98 11.22
CA GLU A 6 -2.10 1.01 12.28
C GLU A 6 -2.17 -0.41 11.72
N LEU A 7 -2.74 -0.59 10.53
CA LEU A 7 -2.78 -1.89 9.86
C LEU A 7 -1.37 -2.31 9.38
N CYS A 8 -0.60 -1.36 8.86
CA CYS A 8 0.79 -1.60 8.44
C CYS A 8 1.69 -1.97 9.63
N GLU A 9 1.55 -1.28 10.76
CA GLU A 9 2.27 -1.52 12.01
C GLU A 9 1.81 -2.81 12.70
N ALA A 10 0.52 -3.17 12.62
CA ALA A 10 0.04 -4.45 13.13
C ALA A 10 0.61 -5.65 12.37
N ARG A 11 0.83 -5.50 11.05
CA ARG A 11 1.41 -6.56 10.21
C ARG A 11 2.89 -6.77 10.48
N ASP A 12 3.65 -5.66 10.59
CA ASP A 12 5.09 -5.58 10.87
C ASP A 12 5.90 -6.86 10.61
N SER A 13 5.84 -7.35 9.37
CA SER A 13 6.36 -8.69 9.01
C SER A 13 7.87 -8.82 9.17
N LYS A 14 8.56 -7.69 9.20
CA LYS A 14 10.02 -7.57 9.34
C LYS A 14 10.45 -7.01 10.70
N GLY A 15 9.53 -6.65 11.58
CA GLY A 15 9.86 -6.03 12.87
C GLY A 15 10.35 -4.57 12.76
N LEU A 16 10.20 -3.93 11.60
CA LEU A 16 10.75 -2.59 11.34
C LEU A 16 10.02 -1.52 12.13
N TYR A 17 8.69 -1.61 12.23
CA TYR A 17 7.90 -0.66 13.02
C TYR A 17 8.27 -0.76 14.51
N LYS A 18 8.42 -1.98 15.04
CA LYS A 18 8.89 -2.18 16.42
C LYS A 18 10.26 -1.57 16.67
N LEU A 19 11.20 -1.73 15.74
CA LEU A 19 12.54 -1.14 15.85
C LEU A 19 12.52 0.38 15.78
N ALA A 20 11.69 0.96 14.91
CA ALA A 20 11.48 2.40 14.81
C ALA A 20 10.86 2.97 16.09
N ARG A 21 9.79 2.36 16.61
CA ARG A 21 9.18 2.74 17.91
C ARG A 21 10.17 2.63 19.08
N ALA A 22 11.10 1.67 19.03
CA ALA A 22 12.19 1.54 20.00
C ALA A 22 13.36 2.52 19.79
N GLY A 23 13.27 3.43 18.81
CA GLY A 23 14.30 4.44 18.51
C GLY A 23 15.58 3.88 17.88
N LYS A 24 15.57 2.62 17.42
CA LYS A 24 16.72 1.96 16.79
C LYS A 24 16.86 2.32 15.31
N ILE A 25 15.76 2.74 14.68
CA ILE A 25 15.72 3.26 13.32
C ILE A 25 15.20 4.70 13.42
N LYS A 26 15.93 5.64 12.81
CA LYS A 26 15.54 7.06 12.70
C LYS A 26 15.13 7.36 11.27
N GLY A 27 14.27 8.35 11.08
CA GLY A 27 13.74 8.72 9.76
C GLY A 27 12.87 7.63 9.15
N PHE A 28 12.11 6.92 9.98
CA PHE A 28 11.21 5.86 9.54
C PHE A 28 9.86 6.45 9.13
N THR A 29 9.51 6.24 7.87
CA THR A 29 8.30 6.77 7.25
C THR A 29 7.03 6.32 7.98
N GLY A 30 6.15 7.26 8.31
CA GLY A 30 4.94 7.04 9.10
C GLY A 30 5.15 7.08 10.62
N ILE A 31 6.39 7.13 11.12
CA ILE A 31 6.70 7.22 12.55
C ILE A 31 7.31 8.57 12.90
N ASP A 32 8.53 8.83 12.42
CA ASP A 32 9.30 10.05 12.67
C ASP A 32 9.68 10.80 11.38
N ASP A 33 9.27 10.27 10.23
CA ASP A 33 9.34 10.92 8.91
C ASP A 33 7.95 10.83 8.22
N PRO A 34 7.42 11.92 7.61
CA PRO A 34 6.08 11.90 7.03
C PRO A 34 6.01 11.07 5.74
N TYR A 35 4.84 10.50 5.48
CA TYR A 35 4.49 9.96 4.16
C TYR A 35 3.63 10.99 3.40
N GLU A 36 4.02 11.34 2.19
CA GLU A 36 3.25 12.21 1.31
C GLU A 36 2.47 11.35 0.29
N PRO A 37 1.14 11.18 0.44
CA PRO A 37 0.36 10.42 -0.52
C PRO A 37 0.34 11.10 -1.91
N PRO A 38 0.22 10.31 -3.01
CA PRO A 38 0.18 10.88 -4.35
C PRO A 38 -1.07 11.76 -4.54
N LEU A 39 -0.87 12.95 -5.11
CA LEU A 39 -1.96 13.93 -5.32
C LEU A 39 -2.93 13.54 -6.44
N ASN A 40 -2.44 12.82 -7.45
CA ASN A 40 -3.23 12.37 -8.60
C ASN A 40 -2.72 11.01 -9.04
N CYS A 41 -3.26 9.94 -8.46
CA CYS A 41 -2.90 8.57 -8.80
C CYS A 41 -3.88 7.98 -9.81
N GLU A 42 -3.37 7.11 -10.68
CA GLU A 42 -4.19 6.40 -11.67
C GLU A 42 -5.06 5.31 -11.05
N ILE A 43 -4.57 4.66 -10.00
CA ILE A 43 -5.25 3.58 -9.26
C ILE A 43 -4.94 3.73 -7.77
N GLU A 44 -5.98 3.76 -6.95
CA GLU A 44 -5.88 3.75 -5.49
C GLU A 44 -6.44 2.46 -4.91
N ILE A 45 -5.53 1.56 -4.52
CA ILE A 45 -5.90 0.32 -3.82
C ILE A 45 -6.04 0.61 -2.33
N GLN A 46 -7.25 0.47 -1.80
CA GLN A 46 -7.62 0.72 -0.41
C GLN A 46 -8.37 -0.46 0.23
N GLN A 47 -8.63 -0.37 1.54
CA GLN A 47 -9.52 -1.33 2.22
C GLN A 47 -10.92 -1.27 1.62
N LYS A 48 -11.57 -2.43 1.49
CA LYS A 48 -12.96 -2.56 1.04
C LYS A 48 -13.75 -3.13 2.21
N ASP A 49 -14.78 -2.42 2.65
CA ASP A 49 -15.63 -2.79 3.78
C ASP A 49 -14.88 -3.09 5.10
N GLY A 50 -13.76 -2.39 5.32
CA GLY A 50 -12.91 -2.56 6.51
C GLY A 50 -11.87 -3.68 6.38
N ASP A 51 -11.92 -4.48 5.32
CA ASP A 51 -10.96 -5.56 5.07
C ASP A 51 -9.92 -5.17 4.03
N CYS A 52 -8.71 -5.70 4.19
CA CYS A 52 -7.68 -5.57 3.17
C CYS A 52 -7.97 -6.57 2.04
N PRO A 53 -8.11 -6.13 0.78
CA PRO A 53 -8.27 -7.04 -0.34
C PRO A 53 -7.10 -8.01 -0.44
N THR A 54 -7.36 -9.19 -1.01
CA THR A 54 -6.30 -10.17 -1.26
C THR A 54 -5.35 -9.66 -2.34
N PRO A 55 -4.07 -10.09 -2.35
CA PRO A 55 -3.14 -9.74 -3.41
C PRO A 55 -3.66 -10.04 -4.81
N GLY A 56 -4.39 -11.15 -4.99
CA GLY A 56 -5.01 -11.51 -6.27
C GLY A 56 -6.09 -10.53 -6.71
N ALA A 57 -6.96 -10.09 -5.79
CA ALA A 57 -8.00 -9.10 -6.09
C ALA A 57 -7.40 -7.74 -6.46
N MET A 58 -6.35 -7.32 -5.74
CA MET A 58 -5.62 -6.07 -6.03
C MET A 58 -4.92 -6.13 -7.38
N ALA A 59 -4.26 -7.24 -7.69
CA ALA A 59 -3.64 -7.44 -8.99
C ALA A 59 -4.67 -7.45 -10.13
N GLY A 60 -5.84 -8.08 -9.92
CA GLY A 60 -6.94 -8.06 -10.87
C GLY A 60 -7.42 -6.65 -11.21
N GLU A 61 -7.53 -5.77 -10.22
CA GLU A 61 -7.89 -4.36 -10.41
C GLU A 61 -6.88 -3.62 -11.29
N VAL A 62 -5.58 -3.85 -11.06
CA VAL A 62 -4.51 -3.30 -11.90
C VAL A 62 -4.57 -3.85 -13.33
N VAL A 63 -4.82 -5.15 -13.49
CA VAL A 63 -4.94 -5.77 -14.82
C VAL A 63 -6.11 -5.18 -15.60
N SER A 64 -7.28 -5.05 -14.98
CA SER A 64 -8.46 -4.42 -15.61
C SER A 64 -8.19 -2.98 -16.04
N TYR A 65 -7.47 -2.20 -15.23
CA TYR A 65 -7.05 -0.85 -15.62
C TYR A 65 -6.13 -0.88 -16.86
N LEU A 66 -5.17 -1.81 -16.91
CA LEU A 66 -4.24 -1.92 -18.04
C LEU A 66 -4.96 -2.35 -19.33
N GLU A 67 -5.96 -3.22 -19.24
CA GLU A 67 -6.84 -3.61 -20.35
C GLU A 67 -7.66 -2.43 -20.87
N GLU A 68 -8.31 -1.68 -19.98
CA GLU A 68 -9.13 -0.52 -20.35
C GLU A 68 -8.29 0.57 -21.04
N LYS A 69 -7.06 0.78 -20.59
CA LYS A 69 -6.11 1.71 -21.22
C LYS A 69 -5.48 1.17 -22.52
N GLY A 70 -5.76 -0.08 -22.89
CA GLY A 70 -5.24 -0.71 -24.10
C GLY A 70 -3.74 -1.05 -24.05
N TYR A 71 -3.18 -1.16 -22.83
CA TYR A 71 -1.79 -1.57 -22.64
C TYR A 71 -1.60 -3.07 -22.81
N LEU A 72 -2.65 -3.87 -22.59
CA LEU A 72 -2.66 -5.30 -22.88
C LEU A 72 -3.24 -5.51 -24.28
N ARG A 73 -2.46 -6.16 -25.15
CA ARG A 73 -2.91 -6.63 -26.46
C ARG A 73 -2.82 -8.15 -26.45
N ASP A 74 -3.90 -8.81 -26.84
CA ASP A 74 -3.80 -10.21 -27.24
C ASP A 74 -2.95 -10.28 -28.51
N HIS A 75 -1.87 -11.05 -28.45
CA HIS A 75 -0.99 -11.32 -29.58
C HIS A 75 -1.60 -12.36 -30.52
#